data_AF-A0A4Q3BXC5-F1
#
_entry.id   AF-A0A4Q3BXC5-F1
#
_cell.length_a   1.000
_cell.length_b   1.000
_cell.length_c   1.000
_cell.angle_alpha   90.00
_cell.angle_beta   90.00
_cell.angle_gamma   90.00
#
_symmetry.space_group_name_H-M   'P 1'
#
loop_
_entity.id
_entity.type
_entity.pdbx_description
1 polymer ?
#
loop_
_entity_poly.entity_id
_entity_poly.type
_entity_poly.pdbx_seq_one_letter_code
_entity_poly.pdbx_strand_id
1 'polypeptide(L)' 'MLFFLLLLVNTDLAAQCAMCTKTASQLGEKPALGMNQGILYLMGAPFVIMGYIGYRWWKTEKNRY' A
#
# COMPACT_ATOMS: atom_id res chain seq x y z
N MET A 1 16.92 11.67 9.91
CA MET A 1 17.55 11.28 8.62
C MET A 1 17.73 9.77 8.49
N LEU A 2 18.18 9.05 9.54
CA LEU A 2 18.35 7.59 9.52
C LEU A 2 17.02 6.78 9.42
N PHE A 3 15.95 7.26 10.06
CA PHE A 3 14.62 6.62 10.02
C PHE A 3 14.00 6.58 8.60
N PHE A 4 14.27 7.60 7.78
CA PHE A 4 13.75 7.69 6.42
C PHE A 4 14.49 6.74 5.46
N LEU A 5 15.76 6.42 5.74
CA LEU A 5 16.54 5.45 4.97
C LEU A 5 16.10 3.99 5.21
N LEU A 6 15.63 3.65 6.42
CA LEU A 6 15.14 2.30 6.71
C LEU A 6 13.84 1.94 5.95
N LEU A 7 13.03 2.94 5.58
CA LEU A 7 11.79 2.74 4.81
C LEU A 7 12.02 2.34 3.34
N LEU A 8 13.25 2.43 2.84
CA LEU A 8 13.61 2.15 1.44
C LEU A 8 14.16 0.72 1.23
N VAL A 9 14.35 -0.07 2.28
CA VAL A 9 14.77 -1.47 2.17
C VAL A 9 13.59 -2.30 1.68
N ASN A 10 13.57 -2.53 0.37
CA ASN A 10 12.62 -3.43 -0.29
C ASN A 10 13.22 -4.84 -0.27
N THR A 11 12.75 -5.69 0.63
CA THR A 11 12.99 -7.14 0.56
C THR A 11 12.09 -7.74 -0.51
N ASP A 12 12.52 -8.81 -1.17
CA ASP A 12 11.78 -9.52 -2.21
C ASP A 12 10.27 -9.61 -1.93
N LEU A 13 9.46 -9.44 -2.99
CA LEU A 13 8.00 -9.31 -3.00
C LEU A 13 7.24 -10.59 -2.56
N ALA A 14 7.75 -11.33 -1.60
CA ALA A 14 6.95 -12.27 -0.83
C ALA A 14 5.92 -11.47 -0.02
N ALA A 15 4.67 -11.94 0.03
CA ALA A 15 3.63 -11.28 0.81
C ALA A 15 4.12 -11.12 2.26
N GLN A 16 4.18 -9.86 2.72
CA GLN A 16 4.76 -9.49 4.02
C GLN A 16 3.94 -9.99 5.22
N CYS A 17 2.71 -10.43 4.98
CA CYS A 17 1.80 -10.93 6.00
C CYS A 17 1.70 -12.46 5.93
N ALA A 18 2.12 -13.16 6.98
CA ALA A 18 2.13 -14.63 7.05
C ALA A 18 0.75 -15.27 6.80
N MET A 19 -0.32 -14.56 7.20
CA MET A 19 -1.71 -14.97 6.94
C MET A 19 -2.02 -14.98 5.44
N CYS A 20 -1.60 -13.94 4.72
CA CYS A 20 -1.82 -13.82 3.29
C CYS A 20 -1.10 -14.92 2.49
N THR A 21 0.14 -15.25 2.87
CA THR A 21 0.92 -16.32 2.25
C THR A 21 0.27 -17.69 2.48
N LYS A 22 -0.24 -17.95 3.69
CA LYS A 22 -0.94 -19.20 4.01
C LYS A 22 -2.24 -19.34 3.24
N THR A 23 -3.01 -18.27 3.11
CA THR A 23 -4.24 -18.31 2.31
C THR A 23 -3.90 -18.49 0.83
N ALA A 24 -2.93 -17.74 0.30
CA ALA A 24 -2.52 -17.85 -1.10
C ALA A 24 -2.02 -19.26 -1.47
N SER A 25 -1.37 -19.99 -0.57
CA SER A 25 -0.93 -21.37 -0.80
C SER A 25 -2.07 -22.40 -0.80
N GLN A 26 -3.22 -22.07 -0.22
CA GLN A 26 -4.43 -22.89 -0.32
C GLN A 26 -5.24 -22.56 -1.58
N LEU A 27 -4.89 -21.49 -2.28
CA LEU A 27 -5.46 -21.07 -3.54
C LEU A 27 -4.64 -21.64 -4.71
N GLY A 28 -5.28 -21.98 -5.82
CA GLY A 28 -4.56 -22.28 -7.07
C GLY A 28 -3.77 -21.06 -7.58
N GLU A 29 -2.90 -21.26 -8.57
CA GLU A 29 -1.96 -20.22 -9.05
C GLU A 29 -2.66 -18.90 -9.45
N LYS A 30 -3.73 -18.97 -10.25
CA LYS A 30 -4.49 -17.79 -10.71
C LYS A 30 -5.14 -16.99 -9.56
N PRO A 31 -5.92 -17.60 -8.65
CA PRO A 31 -6.50 -16.85 -7.54
C PRO A 31 -5.46 -16.36 -6.53
N ALA A 32 -4.34 -17.07 -6.35
CA ALA A 32 -3.23 -16.60 -5.52
C ALA A 32 -2.60 -15.30 -6.07
N LEU A 33 -2.45 -15.19 -7.39
CA LEU A 33 -1.95 -13.98 -8.05
C LEU A 33 -2.91 -12.78 -7.85
N GLY A 34 -4.21 -13.01 -8.02
CA GLY A 34 -5.24 -11.98 -7.80
C GLY A 34 -5.31 -11.51 -6.34
N MET A 35 -5.05 -12.40 -5.38
CA MET A 35 -4.98 -12.05 -3.96
C MET A 35 -3.83 -11.09 -3.65
N ASN A 36 -2.64 -11.32 -4.20
CA ASN A 36 -1.48 -10.42 -4.00
C ASN A 36 -1.76 -9.02 -4.58
N GLN A 37 -2.40 -8.93 -5.74
CA GLN A 37 -2.82 -7.66 -6.31
C GLN A 37 -3.82 -6.93 -5.40
N GLY A 38 -4.77 -7.67 -4.80
CA GLY A 38 -5.71 -7.13 -3.82
C GLY A 38 -5.04 -6.55 -2.57
N ILE A 39 -4.02 -7.22 -2.03
CA ILE A 39 -3.26 -6.74 -0.87
C ILE A 39 -2.58 -5.41 -1.19
N LEU A 40 -1.87 -5.33 -2.34
CA LEU A 40 -1.19 -4.10 -2.75
C LEU A 40 -2.20 -2.97 -2.99
N TYR A 41 -3.36 -3.26 -3.58
CA TYR A 41 -4.42 -2.27 -3.76
C TYR A 41 -4.91 -1.72 -2.41
N LEU A 42 -5.22 -2.60 -1.46
CA LEU A 42 -5.72 -2.20 -0.14
C LEU A 42 -4.66 -1.46 0.69
N MET A 43 -3.38 -1.84 0.58
CA MET A 43 -2.28 -1.14 1.25
C MET A 43 -2.02 0.25 0.65
N GLY A 44 -2.13 0.40 -0.68
CA GLY A 44 -1.93 1.68 -1.37
C GLY A 44 -3.10 2.66 -1.20
N ALA A 45 -4.33 2.15 -1.13
CA ALA A 45 -5.55 2.96 -1.01
C ALA A 45 -5.50 4.04 0.09
N PRO A 46 -5.13 3.76 1.36
CA PRO A 46 -5.11 4.79 2.41
C PRO A 46 -4.13 5.93 2.10
N PHE A 47 -2.97 5.64 1.51
CA PHE A 47 -2.00 6.68 1.15
C PHE A 47 -2.52 7.57 0.02
N VAL A 48 -3.16 6.98 -0.99
CA VAL A 48 -3.78 7.72 -2.09
C VAL A 48 -4.91 8.61 -1.57
N ILE A 49 -5.78 8.07 -0.70
CA ILE A 49 -6.89 8.81 -0.09
C ILE A 49 -6.37 9.98 0.75
N MET A 50 -5.41 9.74 1.64
CA MET A 50 -4.83 10.78 2.50
C MET A 50 -4.11 11.85 1.67
N GLY A 51 -3.37 11.45 0.64
CA GLY A 51 -2.72 12.37 -0.29
C GLY A 51 -3.73 13.25 -1.04
N TYR A 52 -4.84 12.66 -1.52
CA TYR A 52 -5.90 13.39 -2.19
C TYR A 52 -6.58 14.41 -1.27
N ILE A 53 -6.97 13.99 -0.05
CA ILE A 53 -7.60 14.87 0.94
C ILE A 53 -6.65 16.01 1.33
N GLY A 54 -5.38 15.70 1.64
CA GLY A 54 -4.38 16.69 1.99
C GLY A 54 -4.14 17.72 0.87
N TYR A 55 -4.04 17.26 -0.38
CA TYR A 55 -3.89 18.14 -1.54
C TYR A 55 -5.11 19.08 -1.71
N ARG A 56 -6.33 18.55 -1.56
CA ARG A 56 -7.57 19.33 -1.67
C ARG A 56 -7.67 20.38 -0.55
N TRP A 57 -7.28 20.03 0.68
CA TRP A 57 -7.27 20.97 1.78
C TRP A 57 -6.26 22.09 1.53
N TRP A 58 -5.01 21.77 1.19
CA TRP A 58 -3.99 22.79 0.94
C TRP A 58 -4.39 23.75 -0.18
N LYS A 59 -4.96 23.24 -1.28
CA LYS A 59 -5.47 24.09 -2.37
C LYS A 59 -6.60 25.00 -1.90
N THR A 60 -7.47 24.52 -1.01
CA THR A 60 -8.57 25.32 -0.46
C THR A 60 -8.05 26.43 0.45
N GLU A 61 -7.06 26.14 1.29
CA GLU A 61 -6.44 27.12 2.19
C GLU A 61 -5.68 28.20 1.38
N LYS A 62 -4.95 27.79 0.33
CA LYS A 62 -4.24 28.73 -0.56
C LYS A 62 -5.19 29.66 -1.32
N ASN A 63 -6.42 29.22 -1.59
CA ASN A 63 -7.44 30.05 -2.25
C ASN A 63 -8.23 30.95 -1.26
N ARG A 64 -8.02 30.78 0.06
CA ARG A 64 -8.65 31.60 1.10
C ARG A 64 -7.81 32.82 1.50
N TYR A 65 -6.54 32.84 1.13
CA TYR A 65 -5.63 33.99 1.18
C TYR A 65 -5.41 34.57 -0.23
#